data_AF-A0A6M8ULH2-F1
#
_entry.id   AF-A0A6M8ULH2-F1
#
_cell.length_a   1.000
_cell.length_b   1.000
_cell.length_c   1.000
_cell.angle_alpha   90.00
_cell.angle_beta   90.00
_cell.angle_gamma   90.00
#
_symmetry.space_group_name_H-M   'P 1'
#
loop_
_entity.id
_entity.type
_entity.pdbx_description
1 polymer ?
#
loop_
_entity_poly.entity_id
_entity_poly.type
_entity_poly.pdbx_seq_one_letter_code
_entity_poly.pdbx_strand_id
1 'polypeptide(L)'
;MDDGLKVVMSPVQLAAVLSDRTVTESETMSNRLLGGLDLLMGSLELAGATALCLVPEPTGFTKVGCVVVGAHSMDNINTAANRILSGTNTRTATYRAATELAKKLGADDDTAWKIGLTVDIAIPIALSLGLGAVRVASVRAGRIRLIEHESVSGPKPGGHTLSQHVGLSEARLRMRMANRPAMAATSTFTDLRTA
;
A
#
# COMPACT_ATOMS: atom_id res chain seq x y z
N MET A 1 -19.84 -53.92 19.76
CA MET A 1 -20.25 -52.59 19.28
C MET A 1 -19.51 -51.59 20.15
N ASP A 2 -18.36 -51.10 19.67
CA ASP A 2 -17.63 -50.03 20.34
C ASP A 2 -18.10 -48.71 19.73
N ASP A 3 -19.28 -48.25 20.17
CA ASP A 3 -19.76 -46.91 19.84
C ASP A 3 -19.01 -45.89 20.70
N GLY A 4 -17.75 -45.65 20.34
CA GLY A 4 -16.94 -44.57 20.90
C GLY A 4 -17.58 -43.21 20.59
N LEU A 5 -17.50 -42.29 21.55
CA LEU A 5 -18.01 -40.91 21.42
C LEU A 5 -17.42 -40.24 20.17
N LYS A 6 -18.28 -39.91 19.20
CA LYS A 6 -17.92 -39.11 18.02
C LYS A 6 -18.36 -37.68 18.23
N VAL A 7 -17.41 -36.78 18.46
CA VAL A 7 -17.66 -35.34 18.56
C VAL A 7 -17.37 -34.72 17.19
N VAL A 8 -18.39 -34.10 16.58
CA VAL A 8 -18.23 -33.30 15.36
C VAL A 8 -18.00 -31.85 15.77
N MET A 9 -16.89 -31.29 15.32
CA MET A 9 -16.50 -29.91 15.62
C MET A 9 -16.01 -29.24 14.35
N SER A 10 -16.33 -27.95 14.18
CA SER A 10 -15.73 -27.15 13.11
C SER A 10 -14.21 -27.04 13.34
N PRO A 11 -13.41 -26.78 12.29
CA PRO A 11 -11.97 -26.54 12.46
C PRO A 11 -11.64 -25.47 13.50
N VAL A 12 -12.53 -24.48 13.67
CA VAL A 12 -12.40 -23.41 14.67
C VAL A 12 -12.67 -23.92 16.08
N GLN A 13 -13.71 -24.73 16.26
CA GLN A 13 -14.01 -25.37 17.55
C GLN A 13 -12.89 -26.34 17.96
N LEU A 14 -12.33 -27.09 17.00
CA LEU A 14 -11.15 -27.95 17.24
C LEU A 14 -9.93 -27.12 17.66
N ALA A 15 -9.63 -26.04 16.94
CA ALA A 15 -8.51 -25.15 17.29
C ALA A 15 -8.70 -24.51 18.66
N ALA A 16 -9.93 -24.12 19.01
CA ALA A 16 -10.28 -23.56 20.31
C ALA A 16 -10.06 -24.58 21.45
N VAL A 17 -10.51 -25.83 21.27
CA VAL A 17 -10.27 -26.93 22.23
C VAL A 17 -8.79 -27.24 22.37
N LEU A 18 -8.05 -27.35 21.26
CA LEU A 18 -6.59 -27.59 21.29
C LEU A 18 -5.80 -26.45 21.94
N SER A 19 -6.37 -25.24 21.96
CA SER A 19 -5.75 -24.04 22.53
C SER A 19 -6.27 -23.67 23.92
N ASP A 20 -7.14 -24.50 24.52
CA ASP A 20 -7.83 -24.25 25.79
C ASP A 20 -8.55 -22.88 25.83
N ARG A 21 -9.26 -22.53 24.74
CA ARG A 21 -10.00 -21.26 24.59
C ARG A 21 -11.44 -21.49 24.13
N THR A 22 -12.30 -20.51 24.39
CA THR A 22 -13.64 -20.40 23.78
C THR A 22 -13.64 -19.33 22.70
N VAL A 23 -14.39 -19.55 21.61
CA VAL A 23 -14.54 -18.57 20.51
C VAL A 23 -16.00 -18.60 20.06
N THR A 24 -16.65 -17.44 20.02
CA THR A 24 -18.02 -17.34 19.50
C THR A 24 -18.04 -17.39 17.97
N GLU A 25 -19.18 -17.78 17.40
CA GLU A 25 -19.38 -17.74 15.94
C GLU A 25 -19.23 -16.31 15.39
N SER A 26 -19.71 -15.32 16.15
CA SER A 26 -19.56 -13.89 15.82
C SER A 26 -18.08 -13.49 15.76
N GLU A 27 -17.29 -13.79 16.80
CA GLU A 27 -15.85 -13.50 16.81
C GLU A 27 -15.10 -14.19 15.67
N THR A 28 -15.50 -15.44 15.37
CA THR A 28 -14.95 -16.21 14.26
C THR A 28 -15.20 -15.48 12.93
N MET A 29 -16.45 -15.08 12.66
CA MET A 29 -16.82 -14.38 11.44
C MET A 29 -16.16 -13.00 11.35
N SER A 30 -16.10 -12.25 12.46
CA SER A 30 -15.39 -10.98 12.52
C SER A 30 -13.90 -11.14 12.23
N ASN A 31 -13.23 -12.15 12.81
CA ASN A 31 -11.82 -12.42 12.53
C ASN A 31 -11.59 -12.76 11.07
N ARG A 32 -12.47 -13.54 10.44
CA ARG A 32 -12.37 -13.86 9.02
C ARG A 32 -12.53 -12.63 8.13
N LEU A 33 -13.50 -11.77 8.43
CA LEU A 33 -13.72 -10.51 7.72
C LEU A 33 -12.51 -9.57 7.86
N LEU A 34 -12.01 -9.40 9.09
CA LEU A 34 -10.79 -8.62 9.34
C LEU A 34 -9.58 -9.21 8.63
N GLY A 35 -9.43 -10.54 8.63
CA GLY A 35 -8.38 -11.22 7.87
C GLY A 35 -8.48 -10.96 6.37
N GLY A 36 -9.70 -10.89 5.81
CA GLY A 36 -9.91 -10.49 4.41
C GLY A 36 -9.44 -9.07 4.11
N LEU A 37 -9.71 -8.12 5.02
CA LEU A 37 -9.21 -6.75 4.91
C LEU A 37 -7.68 -6.70 5.04
N ASP A 38 -7.12 -7.39 6.03
CA ASP A 38 -5.67 -7.48 6.27
C ASP A 38 -4.95 -8.06 5.03
N LEU A 39 -5.56 -9.04 4.36
CA LEU A 39 -5.03 -9.63 3.13
C LEU A 39 -4.97 -8.63 1.97
N LEU A 40 -6.03 -7.84 1.78
CA LEU A 40 -6.09 -6.80 0.76
C LEU A 40 -5.04 -5.71 1.02
N MET A 41 -4.95 -5.25 2.27
CA MET A 41 -3.98 -4.23 2.67
C MET A 41 -2.54 -4.72 2.54
N GLY A 42 -2.23 -5.93 3.02
CA GLY A 42 -0.91 -6.53 2.88
C GLY A 42 -0.51 -6.73 1.41
N SER A 43 -1.46 -7.06 0.52
CA SER A 43 -1.20 -7.15 -0.92
C SER A 43 -0.87 -5.79 -1.54
N LEU A 44 -1.55 -4.73 -1.11
CA LEU A 44 -1.27 -3.37 -1.57
C LEU A 44 0.10 -2.89 -1.09
N GLU A 45 0.46 -3.17 0.16
CA GLU A 45 1.80 -2.87 0.68
C GLU A 45 2.89 -3.62 -0.09
N LEU A 46 2.69 -4.90 -0.41
CA LEU A 46 3.63 -5.70 -1.19
C LEU A 46 3.83 -5.13 -2.60
N ALA A 47 2.76 -4.64 -3.23
CA ALA A 47 2.84 -3.92 -4.50
C ALA A 47 3.65 -2.62 -4.35
N GLY A 48 3.43 -1.86 -3.28
CA GLY A 48 4.23 -0.68 -2.92
C GLY A 48 5.71 -1.01 -2.70
N ALA A 49 6.01 -2.11 -2.02
CA ALA A 49 7.37 -2.62 -1.81
C ALA A 49 8.05 -2.92 -3.17
N THR A 50 7.33 -3.61 -4.05
CA THR A 50 7.81 -3.92 -5.40
C THR A 50 8.13 -2.65 -6.18
N ALA A 51 7.29 -1.62 -6.07
CA ALA A 51 7.58 -0.32 -6.67
C ALA A 51 8.87 0.30 -6.10
N LEU A 52 9.09 0.28 -4.77
CA LEU A 52 10.34 0.74 -4.16
C LEU A 52 11.57 -0.01 -4.69
N CYS A 53 11.45 -1.32 -4.93
CA CYS A 53 12.52 -2.10 -5.54
C CYS A 53 12.91 -1.59 -6.93
N LEU A 54 11.96 -1.09 -7.71
CA LEU A 54 12.17 -0.62 -9.08
C LEU A 54 12.63 0.84 -9.17
N VAL A 55 12.50 1.65 -8.11
CA VAL A 55 12.92 3.06 -8.13
C VAL A 55 14.44 3.15 -8.35
N PRO A 56 14.90 3.80 -9.43
CA PRO A 56 16.33 4.05 -9.63
C PRO A 56 16.76 5.25 -8.79
N GLU A 57 17.53 5.00 -7.74
CA GLU A 57 18.08 6.05 -6.88
C GLU A 57 19.47 5.67 -6.32
N PRO A 58 20.35 6.66 -6.13
CA PRO A 58 21.78 6.41 -5.86
C PRO A 58 22.12 6.13 -4.39
N THR A 59 21.18 6.31 -3.46
CA THR A 59 21.40 6.21 -2.01
C THR A 59 21.15 4.80 -1.46
N GLY A 60 20.40 3.96 -2.17
CA GLY A 60 20.05 2.60 -1.76
C GLY A 60 18.93 2.51 -0.72
N PHE A 61 18.45 3.62 -0.17
CA PHE A 61 17.36 3.65 0.81
C PHE A 61 16.07 2.97 0.30
N THR A 62 15.74 3.10 -0.99
CA THR A 62 14.56 2.45 -1.57
C THR A 62 14.72 0.94 -1.67
N LYS A 63 15.96 0.44 -1.82
CA LYS A 63 16.25 -1.00 -1.89
C LYS A 63 16.12 -1.62 -0.50
N VAL A 64 16.65 -0.95 0.52
CA VAL A 64 16.45 -1.36 1.92
C VAL A 64 14.98 -1.30 2.28
N GLY A 65 14.31 -0.19 1.97
CA GLY A 65 12.87 -0.01 2.19
C GLY A 65 12.03 -1.10 1.51
N CYS A 66 12.34 -1.45 0.27
CA CYS A 66 11.68 -2.54 -0.45
C CYS A 66 11.76 -3.86 0.32
N VAL A 67 12.94 -4.25 0.78
CA VAL A 67 13.15 -5.53 1.47
C VAL A 67 12.40 -5.55 2.81
N VAL A 68 12.53 -4.48 3.60
CA VAL A 68 11.89 -4.37 4.91
C VAL A 68 10.37 -4.38 4.78
N VAL A 69 9.82 -3.55 3.89
CA VAL A 69 8.39 -3.51 3.64
C VAL A 69 7.93 -4.85 3.07
N GLY A 70 8.61 -5.39 2.07
CA GLY A 70 8.20 -6.63 1.42
C GLY A 70 8.12 -7.80 2.39
N ALA A 71 9.09 -7.91 3.30
CA ALA A 71 9.07 -8.89 4.38
C ALA A 71 7.86 -8.70 5.31
N HIS A 72 7.60 -7.46 5.74
CA HIS A 72 6.44 -7.12 6.57
C HIS A 72 5.11 -7.44 5.87
N SER A 73 4.98 -7.09 4.60
CA SER A 73 3.77 -7.36 3.81
C SER A 73 3.51 -8.85 3.64
N MET A 74 4.55 -9.66 3.43
CA MET A 74 4.43 -11.13 3.38
C MET A 74 3.99 -11.72 4.72
N ASP A 75 4.50 -11.20 5.83
CA ASP A 75 4.09 -11.59 7.18
C ASP A 75 2.61 -11.23 7.44
N ASN A 76 2.18 -10.03 7.03
CA ASN A 76 0.77 -9.61 7.08
C ASN A 76 -0.13 -10.53 6.26
N ILE A 77 0.25 -10.83 5.00
CA ILE A 77 -0.50 -11.73 4.11
C ILE A 77 -0.61 -13.14 4.71
N ASN A 78 0.49 -13.68 5.23
CA ASN A 78 0.49 -15.01 5.84
C ASN A 78 -0.37 -15.05 7.11
N THR A 79 -0.29 -14.01 7.95
CA THR A 79 -1.11 -13.88 9.16
C THR A 79 -2.59 -13.73 8.80
N ALA A 80 -2.91 -12.92 7.80
CA ALA A 80 -4.26 -12.73 7.27
C ALA A 80 -4.85 -14.04 6.73
N ALA A 81 -4.08 -14.80 5.95
CA ALA A 81 -4.49 -16.12 5.46
C ALA A 81 -4.80 -17.07 6.63
N ASN A 82 -3.92 -17.13 7.63
CA ASN A 82 -4.16 -17.93 8.83
C ASN A 82 -5.40 -17.48 9.60
N ARG A 83 -5.65 -16.17 9.69
CA ARG A 83 -6.83 -15.58 10.35
C ARG A 83 -8.13 -15.92 9.63
N ILE A 84 -8.13 -15.89 8.29
CA ILE A 84 -9.28 -16.28 7.46
C ILE A 84 -9.58 -17.77 7.64
N LEU A 85 -8.55 -18.62 7.60
CA LEU A 85 -8.73 -20.07 7.70
C LEU A 85 -9.15 -20.49 9.11
N SER A 86 -8.39 -20.07 10.12
CA SER A 86 -8.62 -20.45 11.52
C SER A 86 -9.78 -19.73 12.17
N GLY A 87 -10.17 -18.54 11.69
CA GLY A 87 -11.14 -17.67 12.37
C GLY A 87 -10.66 -17.14 13.73
N THR A 88 -9.36 -17.28 14.04
CA THR A 88 -8.78 -16.83 15.31
C THR A 88 -7.96 -15.57 15.12
N ASN A 89 -7.95 -14.68 16.12
CA ASN A 89 -7.10 -13.50 16.11
C ASN A 89 -5.64 -13.91 16.23
N THR A 90 -4.87 -13.71 15.17
CA THR A 90 -3.45 -14.02 15.09
C THR A 90 -2.65 -12.74 14.89
N ARG A 91 -1.49 -12.66 15.55
CA ARG A 91 -0.56 -11.53 15.43
C ARG A 91 0.59 -11.87 14.49
N THR A 92 1.04 -10.86 13.74
CA THR A 92 2.17 -10.91 12.80
C THR A 92 3.47 -11.24 13.53
N ALA A 93 4.44 -11.82 12.83
CA ALA A 93 5.77 -12.02 13.39
C ALA A 93 6.45 -10.68 13.71
N THR A 94 6.20 -9.66 12.89
CA THR A 94 6.73 -8.30 13.06
C THR A 94 6.24 -7.68 14.38
N TYR A 95 4.94 -7.76 14.65
CA TYR A 95 4.34 -7.35 15.93
C TYR A 95 5.00 -8.05 17.12
N ARG A 96 5.15 -9.38 17.03
CA ARG A 96 5.68 -10.19 18.14
C ARG A 96 7.14 -9.84 18.40
N ALA A 97 7.94 -9.74 17.34
CA ALA A 97 9.34 -9.37 17.44
C ALA A 97 9.52 -7.97 18.05
N ALA A 98 8.73 -6.98 17.61
CA ALA A 98 8.76 -5.63 18.16
C ALA A 98 8.34 -5.59 19.64
N THR A 99 7.27 -6.32 19.98
CA THR A 99 6.78 -6.44 21.36
C THR A 99 7.84 -7.09 22.26
N GLU A 100 8.43 -8.21 21.84
CA GLU A 100 9.45 -8.93 22.61
C GLU A 100 10.72 -8.11 22.79
N LEU A 101 11.16 -7.41 21.74
CA LEU A 101 12.31 -6.51 21.83
C LEU A 101 12.04 -5.37 22.81
N ALA A 102 10.86 -4.75 22.75
CA ALA A 102 10.47 -3.70 23.69
C ALA A 102 10.52 -4.19 25.15
N LYS A 103 9.99 -5.39 25.43
CA LYS A 103 10.07 -6.00 26.76
C LYS A 103 11.51 -6.22 27.20
N LYS A 104 12.37 -6.74 26.32
CA LYS A 104 13.80 -6.93 26.61
C LYS A 104 14.52 -5.62 26.91
N LEU A 105 14.04 -4.50 26.39
CA LEU A 105 14.55 -3.16 26.65
C LEU A 105 13.91 -2.50 27.88
N GLY A 106 13.08 -3.21 28.65
CA GLY A 106 12.51 -2.75 29.90
C GLY A 106 11.12 -2.12 29.79
N ALA A 107 10.47 -2.17 28.63
CA ALA A 107 9.07 -1.77 28.52
C ALA A 107 8.16 -2.74 29.28
N ASP A 108 7.17 -2.22 29.99
CA ASP A 108 6.08 -3.03 30.54
C ASP A 108 5.20 -3.63 29.43
N ASP A 109 4.29 -4.53 29.82
CA ASP A 109 3.46 -5.27 28.86
C ASP A 109 2.57 -4.38 27.99
N ASP A 110 2.01 -3.30 28.55
CA ASP A 110 1.15 -2.36 27.83
C ASP A 110 1.96 -1.51 26.85
N THR A 111 3.11 -1.01 27.29
CA THR A 111 4.03 -0.24 26.45
C THR A 111 4.56 -1.09 25.31
N ALA A 112 4.99 -2.32 25.58
CA ALA A 112 5.45 -3.25 24.56
C ALA A 112 4.36 -3.61 23.55
N TRP A 113 3.12 -3.81 24.02
CA TRP A 113 1.96 -4.04 23.16
C TRP A 113 1.70 -2.85 22.23
N LYS A 114 1.75 -1.62 22.75
CA LYS A 114 1.61 -0.38 21.96
C LYS A 114 2.72 -0.25 20.93
N ILE A 115 3.95 -0.62 21.27
CA ILE A 115 5.08 -0.60 20.34
C ILE A 115 4.85 -1.60 19.20
N GLY A 116 4.49 -2.85 19.53
CA GLY A 116 4.18 -3.87 18.53
C GLY A 116 3.08 -3.42 17.57
N LEU A 117 1.98 -2.88 18.11
CA LEU A 117 0.88 -2.34 17.30
C LEU A 117 1.33 -1.15 16.44
N THR A 118 2.13 -0.25 16.99
CA THR A 118 2.64 0.92 16.28
C THR A 118 3.50 0.51 15.09
N VAL A 119 4.35 -0.50 15.23
CA VAL A 119 5.20 -1.00 14.12
C VAL A 119 4.33 -1.52 12.98
N ASP A 120 3.32 -2.34 13.28
CA ASP A 120 2.39 -2.90 12.28
C ASP A 120 1.60 -1.80 11.53
N ILE A 121 1.30 -0.68 12.18
CA ILE A 121 0.55 0.43 11.56
C ILE A 121 1.49 1.41 10.82
N ALA A 122 2.67 1.67 11.37
CA ALA A 122 3.58 2.70 10.88
C ALA A 122 4.18 2.34 9.52
N ILE A 123 4.48 1.06 9.27
CA ILE A 123 5.05 0.59 7.99
C ILE A 123 4.13 0.92 6.80
N PRO A 124 2.84 0.53 6.81
CA PRO A 124 1.88 0.92 5.77
C PRO A 124 1.76 2.44 5.56
N ILE A 125 1.78 3.22 6.64
CA ILE A 125 1.68 4.69 6.56
C ILE A 125 2.95 5.27 5.92
N ALA A 126 4.13 4.80 6.32
CA ALA A 126 5.41 5.26 5.80
C ALA A 126 5.53 5.02 4.29
N LEU A 127 5.05 3.87 3.80
CA LEU A 127 4.91 3.61 2.35
C LEU A 127 4.01 4.63 1.66
N SER A 128 2.82 4.86 2.21
CA SER A 128 1.84 5.78 1.64
C SER A 128 2.41 7.20 1.51
N LEU A 129 3.11 7.67 2.55
CA LEU A 129 3.81 8.95 2.54
C LEU A 129 5.01 8.95 1.59
N GLY A 130 5.78 7.85 1.54
CA GLY A 130 6.93 7.68 0.66
C GLY A 130 6.55 7.75 -0.83
N LEU A 131 5.48 7.08 -1.24
CA LEU A 131 4.96 7.16 -2.62
C LEU A 131 4.51 8.59 -2.96
N GLY A 132 3.89 9.30 -2.02
CA GLY A 132 3.56 10.72 -2.17
C GLY A 132 4.80 11.60 -2.36
N ALA A 133 5.85 11.37 -1.59
CA ALA A 133 7.11 12.09 -1.71
C ALA A 133 7.81 11.83 -3.05
N VAL A 134 7.80 10.58 -3.55
CA VAL A 134 8.33 10.24 -4.88
C VAL A 134 7.60 11.01 -5.98
N ARG A 135 6.26 11.11 -5.90
CA ARG A 135 5.47 11.92 -6.84
C ARG A 135 5.83 13.41 -6.77
N VAL A 136 6.00 13.96 -5.58
CA VAL A 136 6.41 15.36 -5.43
C VAL A 136 7.82 15.59 -5.99
N ALA A 137 8.75 14.66 -5.75
CA ALA A 137 10.10 14.72 -6.27
C ALA A 137 10.15 14.59 -7.79
N SER A 138 9.37 13.67 -8.39
CA SER A 138 9.31 13.52 -9.85
C SER A 138 8.77 14.78 -10.54
N VAL A 139 7.74 15.40 -9.95
CA VAL A 139 7.20 16.69 -10.41
C VAL A 139 8.26 17.80 -10.31
N ARG A 140 8.94 17.92 -9.16
CA ARG A 140 10.00 18.93 -8.96
C ARG A 140 11.21 18.72 -9.86
N ALA A 141 11.53 17.48 -10.21
CA ALA A 141 12.61 17.13 -11.12
C ALA A 141 12.22 17.27 -12.61
N GLY A 142 11.02 17.78 -12.92
CA GLY A 142 10.54 17.94 -14.30
C GLY A 142 10.19 16.62 -15.00
N ARG A 143 10.13 15.51 -14.27
CA ARG A 143 9.77 14.18 -14.79
C ARG A 143 8.26 13.97 -14.67
N ILE A 144 7.48 14.85 -15.29
CA ILE A 144 6.01 14.84 -15.29
C ILE A 144 5.54 14.08 -16.52
N ARG A 145 4.73 13.02 -16.35
CA ARG A 145 4.02 12.39 -17.47
C ARG A 145 2.65 13.03 -17.59
N LEU A 146 2.49 13.92 -18.58
CA LEU A 146 1.25 14.68 -18.76
C LEU A 146 0.02 13.78 -18.93
N ILE A 147 0.17 12.62 -19.57
CA ILE A 147 -0.89 11.61 -19.72
C ILE A 147 -1.37 10.99 -18.40
N GLU A 148 -0.53 11.01 -17.36
CA GLU A 148 -0.85 10.45 -16.03
C GLU A 148 -1.31 11.52 -15.04
N HIS A 149 -1.16 12.80 -15.39
CA HIS A 149 -1.31 13.92 -14.46
C HIS A 149 -2.27 15.01 -14.95
N GLU A 150 -2.70 14.97 -16.21
CA GLU A 150 -3.79 15.78 -16.70
C GLU A 150 -5.13 15.25 -16.16
N SER A 151 -5.76 16.02 -15.27
CA SER A 151 -7.03 15.65 -14.63
C SER A 151 -8.16 15.67 -15.67
N VAL A 152 -8.54 14.52 -16.21
CA VAL A 152 -9.64 14.43 -17.21
C VAL A 152 -11.02 14.64 -16.57
N SER A 153 -11.14 14.44 -15.25
CA SER A 153 -12.36 14.59 -14.46
C SER A 153 -12.08 15.27 -13.10
N GLY A 154 -13.09 15.85 -12.46
CA GLY A 154 -13.01 16.51 -11.14
C GLY A 154 -13.58 17.94 -11.10
N PRO A 155 -13.59 18.63 -9.93
CA PRO A 155 -14.14 19.98 -9.79
C PRO A 155 -13.30 21.08 -10.48
N LYS A 156 -12.06 20.77 -10.88
CA LYS A 156 -11.21 21.59 -11.75
C LYS A 156 -10.57 20.69 -12.81
N PRO A 157 -11.34 20.23 -13.81
CA PRO A 157 -10.80 19.35 -14.83
C PRO A 157 -9.76 20.11 -15.67
N GLY A 158 -8.64 19.45 -15.95
CA GLY A 158 -7.67 19.83 -16.98
C GLY A 158 -8.11 19.35 -18.36
N GLY A 159 -7.17 19.10 -19.29
CA GLY A 159 -7.46 18.52 -20.62
C GLY A 159 -6.93 19.35 -21.80
N HIS A 160 -6.36 20.53 -21.54
CA HIS A 160 -5.85 21.42 -22.58
C HIS A 160 -4.35 21.30 -22.79
N THR A 161 -3.62 20.65 -21.90
CA THR A 161 -2.16 20.54 -21.99
C THR A 161 -1.79 19.61 -23.12
N LEU A 162 -2.33 18.38 -23.13
CA LEU A 162 -2.10 17.45 -24.23
C LEU A 162 -2.68 17.97 -25.55
N SER A 163 -3.92 18.47 -25.53
CA SER A 163 -4.61 18.91 -26.75
C SER A 163 -4.08 20.23 -27.35
N GLN A 164 -3.44 21.09 -26.56
CA GLN A 164 -2.95 22.39 -27.04
C GLN A 164 -1.42 22.53 -27.04
N HIS A 165 -0.67 21.51 -26.66
CA HIS A 165 0.79 21.57 -26.61
C HIS A 165 1.50 20.31 -27.09
N VAL A 166 0.80 19.33 -27.68
CA VAL A 166 1.42 18.13 -28.25
C VAL A 166 0.95 17.92 -29.69
N GLY A 167 1.89 17.73 -30.61
CA GLY A 167 1.61 17.43 -32.02
C GLY A 167 0.87 18.53 -32.79
N LEU A 168 0.97 19.81 -32.39
CA LEU A 168 0.31 20.89 -33.12
C LEU A 168 1.03 21.22 -34.44
N SER A 169 0.26 21.53 -35.49
CA SER A 169 0.82 22.03 -36.73
C SER A 169 1.33 23.47 -36.59
N GLU A 170 2.30 23.85 -37.42
CA GLU A 170 2.82 25.21 -37.46
C GLU A 170 1.72 26.25 -37.72
N ALA A 171 0.78 25.94 -38.63
CA ALA A 171 -0.37 26.79 -38.91
C ALA A 171 -1.23 27.05 -37.66
N ARG A 172 -1.44 26.02 -36.83
CA ARG A 172 -2.18 26.13 -35.56
C ARG A 172 -1.44 27.02 -34.56
N LEU A 173 -0.11 26.88 -34.46
CA LEU A 173 0.73 27.71 -33.58
C LEU A 173 0.70 29.18 -34.01
N ARG A 174 0.91 29.46 -35.31
CA ARG A 174 0.85 30.82 -35.87
C ARG A 174 -0.51 31.48 -35.66
N MET A 175 -1.59 30.73 -35.88
CA MET A 175 -2.96 31.19 -35.62
C MET A 175 -3.17 31.54 -34.14
N ARG A 176 -2.65 30.72 -33.22
CA ARG A 176 -2.76 30.95 -31.78
C ARG A 176 -2.03 32.23 -31.36
N MET A 177 -0.86 32.49 -31.95
CA MET A 177 -0.10 33.71 -31.74
C MET A 177 -0.86 34.94 -32.24
N ALA A 178 -1.38 34.89 -33.48
CA ALA A 178 -2.12 36.00 -34.09
C ALA A 178 -3.39 36.35 -33.31
N ASN A 179 -4.10 35.35 -32.79
CA ASN A 179 -5.37 35.53 -32.09
C ASN A 179 -5.20 35.88 -30.60
N ARG A 180 -3.97 35.91 -30.07
CA ARG A 180 -3.70 36.18 -28.65
C ARG A 180 -2.56 37.20 -28.53
N PRO A 181 -2.85 38.50 -28.66
CA PRO A 181 -1.83 39.54 -28.73
C PRO A 181 -0.97 39.68 -27.46
N ALA A 182 -1.40 39.13 -26.31
CA ALA A 182 -0.62 39.08 -25.08
C ALA A 182 0.36 37.88 -25.02
N MET A 183 0.35 36.98 -26.00
CA MET A 183 1.20 35.80 -26.02
C MET A 183 2.54 36.14 -26.67
N ALA A 184 3.64 36.01 -25.94
CA ALA A 184 4.98 36.29 -26.45
C ALA A 184 5.56 35.11 -27.28
N ALA A 185 5.16 33.88 -26.94
CA ALA A 185 5.66 32.66 -27.58
C ALA A 185 4.62 31.53 -27.52
N THR A 186 4.68 30.60 -28.46
CA THR A 186 3.89 29.37 -28.46
C THR A 186 4.73 28.22 -28.99
N SER A 187 4.54 27.03 -28.43
CA SER A 187 5.31 25.85 -28.74
C SER A 187 4.44 24.59 -28.62
N THR A 188 4.96 23.49 -29.17
CA THR A 188 4.38 22.16 -29.07
C THR A 188 5.50 21.14 -28.95
N PHE A 189 5.28 20.09 -28.15
CA PHE A 189 6.06 18.87 -28.25
C PHE A 189 5.74 18.16 -29.56
N THR A 190 6.68 17.36 -30.06
CA THR A 190 6.51 16.58 -31.30
C THR A 190 5.47 15.48 -31.15
N ASP A 191 5.41 14.86 -29.97
CA ASP A 191 4.57 13.70 -29.69
C ASP A 191 4.39 13.49 -28.18
N LEU A 192 3.48 12.60 -27.82
CA LEU A 192 3.14 12.27 -26.43
C LEU A 192 4.25 11.55 -25.65
N ARG A 193 5.24 10.98 -26.33
CA ARG A 193 6.36 10.29 -25.67
C ARG A 193 7.43 11.30 -25.23
N THR A 194 7.57 12.38 -25.99
CA THR A 194 8.51 13.49 -25.73
C THR A 194 7.94 14.52 -24.74
N ALA A 195 6.62 14.65 -24.68
CA ALA A 195 5.89 15.53 -23.76
C ALA A 195 5.83 15.00 -22.32
#